data_AF-A0A447S8E0-F1
#
_entry.id   AF-A0A447S8E0-F1
#
_cell.length_a   1.000
_cell.length_b   1.000
_cell.length_c   1.000
_cell.angle_alpha   90.00
_cell.angle_beta   90.00
_cell.angle_gamma   90.00
#
_symmetry.space_group_name_H-M   'P 1'
#
loop_
_entity.id
_entity.type
_entity.pdbx_description
1 polymer ?
#
loop_
_entity_poly.entity_id
_entity_poly.type
_entity_poly.pdbx_seq_one_letter_code
_entity_poly.pdbx_strand_id
1 'polypeptide(L)'
;MFTGIVQGTAKVVSIDDKPNFRTHVVELPAHMLEGLETGASVANNGCCLTVTEINGARISFDLMKETLRITNLGDIQVGDEVNVERAAKFSDEIGGHLMSGHIMTTAEIVKILTSENNRQIWFKVQDPTLMKYILYKGFIGIDGISLTVGEVTATRFCVHLIPETLQRTTLGAKKLGDRVNIEIDPQTQAVVDTVERVLPRKRWRLRSMKPEKKSPADKRGVLFNGDAQSMFNTAREHHLPELNVAARKAPAQAFR
;
A
#
# COMPACT_ATOMS: atom_id res chain seq x y z
N MET A 1 14.97 4.83 11.79
CA MET A 1 14.47 4.67 10.40
C MET A 1 14.80 3.27 9.93
N PHE A 2 13.97 2.73 9.05
CA PHE A 2 14.03 1.39 8.51
C PHE A 2 13.93 1.45 6.99
N THR A 3 14.14 0.32 6.33
CA THR A 3 14.13 0.19 4.87
C THR A 3 12.95 -0.65 4.36
N GLY A 4 12.30 -1.40 5.25
CA GLY A 4 11.28 -2.37 4.91
C GLY A 4 11.83 -3.66 4.32
N ILE A 5 13.14 -3.88 4.42
CA ILE A 5 13.78 -5.16 4.09
C ILE A 5 13.88 -5.98 5.36
N VAL A 6 12.88 -6.83 5.59
CA VAL A 6 12.81 -7.71 6.75
C VAL A 6 14.06 -8.59 6.84
N GLN A 7 14.69 -8.58 8.01
CA GLN A 7 15.96 -9.28 8.30
C GLN A 7 15.75 -10.70 8.85
N GLY A 8 14.49 -11.05 9.17
CA GLY A 8 14.06 -12.37 9.58
C GLY A 8 12.70 -12.33 10.27
N THR A 9 12.28 -13.48 10.78
CA THR A 9 11.16 -13.58 11.72
C THR A 9 11.69 -13.88 13.13
N ALA A 10 10.95 -13.45 14.14
CA ALA A 10 11.24 -13.71 15.54
C ALA A 10 10.00 -14.26 16.23
N LYS A 11 10.19 -15.30 17.04
CA LYS A 11 9.10 -15.92 17.80
C LYS A 11 8.83 -15.12 19.07
N VAL A 12 7.57 -14.85 19.38
CA VAL A 12 7.16 -14.27 20.66
C VAL A 12 7.19 -15.36 21.72
N VAL A 13 8.07 -15.24 22.71
CA VAL A 13 8.31 -16.26 23.75
C VAL A 13 7.68 -15.92 25.09
N SER A 14 7.34 -14.65 25.32
CA SER A 14 6.63 -14.20 26.52
C SER A 14 5.84 -12.93 26.24
N ILE A 15 4.69 -12.81 26.92
CA ILE A 15 3.87 -11.60 26.96
C ILE A 15 3.50 -11.36 28.42
N ASP A 16 3.79 -10.17 28.92
CA ASP A 16 3.45 -9.73 30.28
C ASP A 16 2.53 -8.49 30.23
N ASP A 17 1.28 -8.67 30.65
CA ASP A 17 0.24 -7.65 30.62
C ASP A 17 0.24 -6.81 31.91
N LYS A 18 0.30 -5.48 31.75
CA LYS A 18 0.28 -4.49 32.84
C LYS A 18 -0.80 -3.43 32.56
N PRO A 19 -1.22 -2.63 33.55
CA PRO A 19 -2.16 -1.55 33.31
C PRO A 19 -1.69 -0.56 32.24
N ASN A 20 -2.40 -0.50 31.10
CA ASN A 20 -2.11 0.33 29.93
C ASN A 20 -0.74 0.07 29.25
N PHE A 21 -0.18 -1.12 29.46
CA PHE A 21 1.19 -1.43 29.07
C PHE A 21 1.35 -2.93 28.86
N ARG A 22 2.15 -3.35 27.89
CA ARG A 22 2.44 -4.76 27.66
C ARG A 22 3.91 -4.94 27.32
N THR A 23 4.58 -5.90 27.93
CA THR A 23 5.95 -6.27 27.56
C THR A 23 5.88 -7.51 26.66
N HIS A 24 6.47 -7.43 25.48
CA HIS A 24 6.71 -8.59 24.61
C HIS A 24 8.18 -9.00 24.70
N VAL A 25 8.42 -10.30 24.83
CA VAL A 25 9.77 -10.87 24.68
C VAL A 25 9.79 -11.70 23.41
N VAL A 26 10.71 -11.39 22.50
CA VAL A 26 10.90 -12.13 21.25
C VAL A 26 12.28 -12.76 21.21
N GLU A 27 12.39 -13.89 20.53
CA GLU A 27 13.68 -14.54 20.27
C GLU A 27 14.21 -14.08 18.90
N LEU A 28 15.19 -13.17 18.90
CA LEU A 28 15.76 -12.64 17.68
C LEU A 28 16.75 -13.63 17.04
N PRO A 29 16.84 -13.67 15.69
CA PRO A 29 17.87 -14.42 14.98
C PRO A 29 19.29 -14.02 15.42
N ALA A 30 20.19 -15.01 15.49
CA ALA A 30 21.55 -14.82 15.99
C ALA A 30 22.34 -13.72 15.26
N HIS A 31 22.17 -13.59 13.94
CA HIS A 31 22.85 -12.56 13.14
C HIS A 31 22.40 -11.13 13.46
N MET A 32 21.29 -10.95 14.18
CA MET A 32 20.79 -9.63 14.58
C MET A 32 21.28 -9.20 15.97
N LEU A 33 21.91 -10.09 16.75
CA LEU A 33 22.31 -9.82 18.14
C LEU A 33 23.60 -9.02 18.25
N GLU A 34 24.50 -9.15 17.29
CA GLU A 34 25.81 -8.49 17.34
C GLU A 34 25.67 -6.97 17.39
N GLY A 35 26.23 -6.35 18.44
CA GLY A 35 26.14 -4.91 18.67
C GLY A 35 24.72 -4.39 18.84
N LEU A 36 23.79 -5.22 19.32
CA LEU A 36 22.48 -4.77 19.79
C LEU A 36 22.62 -4.26 21.23
N GLU A 37 22.06 -3.09 21.51
CA GLU A 37 22.14 -2.43 22.82
C GLU A 37 20.75 -2.05 23.32
N THR A 38 20.59 -1.97 24.64
CA THR A 38 19.37 -1.39 25.24
C THR A 38 19.19 0.05 24.76
N GLY A 39 17.97 0.42 24.40
CA GLY A 39 17.66 1.70 23.77
C GLY A 39 17.74 1.69 22.24
N ALA A 40 18.25 0.62 21.61
CA ALA A 40 18.20 0.46 20.17
C ALA A 40 16.76 0.28 19.67
N SER A 41 16.52 0.63 18.41
CA SER A 41 15.23 0.45 17.75
C SER A 41 15.21 -0.79 16.87
N VAL A 42 14.18 -1.62 17.04
CA VAL A 42 13.88 -2.80 16.21
C VAL A 42 12.41 -2.72 15.83
N ALA A 43 12.12 -2.85 14.53
CA ALA A 43 10.76 -2.90 14.04
C ALA A 43 10.20 -4.32 14.21
N ASN A 44 9.07 -4.46 14.90
CA ASN A 44 8.32 -5.71 15.00
C ASN A 44 7.02 -5.57 14.21
N ASN A 45 6.83 -6.38 13.17
CA ASN A 45 5.78 -6.19 12.15
C ASN A 45 5.71 -4.73 11.65
N GLY A 46 6.87 -4.12 11.44
CA GLY A 46 6.98 -2.73 11.01
C GLY A 46 6.75 -1.69 12.09
N CYS A 47 6.32 -2.05 13.30
CA CYS A 47 6.20 -1.08 14.38
C CYS A 47 7.56 -0.88 15.06
N CYS A 48 8.08 0.34 15.05
CA CYS A 48 9.31 0.72 15.74
C CYS A 48 9.15 0.56 17.25
N LEU A 49 9.92 -0.36 17.84
CA LEU A 49 9.96 -0.58 19.28
C LEU A 49 11.38 -0.40 19.82
N THR A 50 11.47 0.04 21.07
CA THR A 50 12.74 0.24 21.77
C THR A 50 13.09 -1.01 22.56
N VAL A 51 14.32 -1.51 22.41
CA VAL A 51 14.85 -2.60 23.22
C VAL A 51 14.97 -2.14 24.67
N THR A 52 14.28 -2.82 25.59
CA THR A 52 14.30 -2.49 27.03
C THR A 52 15.17 -3.44 27.84
N GLU A 53 15.34 -4.68 27.39
CA GLU A 53 16.19 -5.69 28.02
C GLU A 53 16.74 -6.65 26.96
N ILE A 54 17.97 -7.14 27.19
CA ILE A 54 18.64 -8.15 26.35
C ILE A 54 19.08 -9.30 27.24
N ASN A 55 18.55 -10.50 27.00
CA ASN A 55 18.94 -11.73 27.68
C ASN A 55 19.27 -12.81 26.63
N GLY A 56 20.52 -12.83 26.19
CA GLY A 56 20.96 -13.67 25.07
C GLY A 56 20.20 -13.30 23.80
N ALA A 57 19.49 -14.27 23.21
CA ALA A 57 18.64 -14.04 22.03
C ALA A 57 17.25 -13.48 22.37
N ARG A 58 16.88 -13.41 23.66
CA ARG A 58 15.55 -12.95 24.10
C ARG A 58 15.60 -11.45 24.37
N ILE A 59 14.86 -10.71 23.56
CA ILE A 59 14.85 -9.26 23.56
C ILE A 59 13.47 -8.77 24.00
N SER A 60 13.45 -7.89 25.00
CA SER A 60 12.23 -7.33 25.55
C SER A 60 11.90 -5.98 24.90
N PHE A 61 10.61 -5.77 24.67
CA PHE A 61 10.04 -4.55 24.15
C PHE A 61 8.82 -4.16 24.96
N ASP A 62 8.71 -2.88 25.27
CA ASP A 62 7.61 -2.33 26.02
C ASP A 62 6.66 -1.56 25.09
N LEU A 63 5.39 -1.95 25.12
CA LEU A 63 4.36 -1.44 24.21
C LEU A 63 3.31 -0.66 25.01
N MET A 64 3.08 0.58 24.59
CA MET A 64 2.00 1.39 25.11
C MET A 64 0.65 0.87 24.61
N LYS A 65 -0.40 1.10 25.40
CA LYS A 65 -1.78 0.79 25.01
C LYS A 65 -2.18 1.32 23.62
N GLU A 66 -1.71 2.50 23.26
CA GLU A 66 -1.99 3.07 21.94
C GLU A 66 -1.35 2.25 20.81
N THR A 67 -0.09 1.84 20.96
CA THR A 67 0.59 0.92 20.03
C THR A 67 -0.18 -0.39 19.87
N LEU A 68 -0.63 -0.99 20.98
CA LEU A 68 -1.41 -2.22 20.94
C LEU A 68 -2.76 -2.03 20.24
N ARG A 69 -3.38 -0.85 20.36
CA ARG A 69 -4.66 -0.52 19.75
C ARG A 69 -4.57 -0.33 18.24
N ILE A 70 -3.53 0.35 17.76
CA ILE A 70 -3.41 0.73 16.34
C ILE A 70 -2.69 -0.30 15.48
N THR A 71 -2.05 -1.30 16.09
CA THR A 71 -1.29 -2.35 15.40
C THR A 71 -1.91 -3.73 15.59
N ASN A 72 -1.43 -4.72 14.85
CA ASN A 72 -1.72 -6.14 15.09
C ASN A 72 -0.97 -6.71 16.32
N LEU A 73 -0.05 -5.96 16.93
CA LEU A 73 0.72 -6.44 18.08
C LEU A 73 -0.16 -6.66 19.32
N GLY A 74 -1.32 -6.00 19.41
CA GLY A 74 -2.31 -6.25 20.45
C GLY A 74 -2.95 -7.64 20.40
N ASP A 75 -3.01 -8.24 19.21
CA ASP A 75 -3.68 -9.52 18.98
C ASP A 75 -2.73 -10.73 19.10
N ILE A 76 -1.42 -10.48 19.06
CA ILE A 76 -0.36 -11.49 19.09
C ILE A 76 -0.40 -12.28 20.40
N GLN A 77 -0.16 -13.58 20.28
CA GLN A 77 -0.04 -14.53 21.38
C GLN A 77 1.39 -15.09 21.49
N VAL A 78 1.71 -15.65 22.66
CA VAL A 78 2.95 -16.42 22.83
C VAL A 78 2.94 -17.59 21.84
N GLY A 79 4.03 -17.72 21.09
CA GLY A 79 4.19 -18.73 20.04
C GLY A 79 4.10 -18.17 18.62
N ASP A 80 3.47 -17.01 18.43
CA ASP A 80 3.38 -16.36 17.13
C ASP A 80 4.74 -15.84 16.65
N GLU A 81 4.85 -15.62 15.34
CA GLU A 81 6.02 -15.01 14.72
C GLU A 81 5.73 -13.57 14.26
N VAL A 82 6.75 -12.72 14.37
CA VAL A 82 6.75 -11.34 13.87
C VAL A 82 7.90 -11.12 12.89
N ASN A 83 7.69 -10.27 11.88
CA ASN A 83 8.78 -9.76 11.06
C ASN A 83 9.66 -8.84 11.91
N VAL A 84 10.98 -8.95 11.77
CA VAL A 84 11.94 -8.10 12.48
C VAL A 84 12.93 -7.41 11.54
N GLU A 85 13.21 -6.15 11.83
CA GLU A 85 14.22 -5.34 11.14
C GLU A 85 14.89 -4.40 12.15
N ARG A 86 16.22 -4.37 12.21
CA ARG A 86 16.95 -3.37 13.01
C ARG A 86 16.92 -2.01 12.31
N ALA A 87 16.95 -0.93 13.08
CA ALA A 87 17.12 0.40 12.50
C ALA A 87 18.40 0.47 11.64
N ALA A 88 18.28 1.07 10.46
CA ALA A 88 19.38 1.20 9.51
C ALA A 88 20.47 2.12 10.06
N LYS A 89 21.73 1.75 9.82
CA LYS A 89 22.92 2.56 10.09
C LYS A 89 23.21 3.48 8.91
N PHE A 90 24.03 4.50 9.17
CA PHE A 90 24.53 5.37 8.11
C PHE A 90 25.38 4.53 7.13
N SER A 91 25.09 4.67 5.83
CA SER A 91 25.67 3.88 4.71
C SER A 91 25.06 2.49 4.48
N ASP A 92 24.00 2.09 5.18
CA ASP A 92 23.27 0.88 4.82
C ASP A 92 22.56 1.04 3.47
N GLU A 93 22.47 -0.06 2.72
CA GLU A 93 21.71 -0.10 1.47
C GLU A 93 20.22 0.06 1.75
N ILE A 94 19.56 1.01 1.07
CA ILE A 94 18.10 1.17 1.13
C ILE A 94 17.51 0.36 -0.03
N GLY A 95 17.35 -0.95 0.19
CA GLY A 95 16.79 -1.87 -0.82
C GLY A 95 15.28 -1.75 -1.01
N GLY A 96 14.57 -1.16 -0.05
CA GLY A 96 13.13 -0.90 -0.10
C GLY A 96 12.82 0.59 -0.27
N HIS A 97 12.06 1.15 0.67
CA HIS A 97 11.84 2.60 0.76
C HIS A 97 12.04 3.05 2.21
N LEU A 98 12.18 4.37 2.41
CA LEU A 98 12.42 4.90 3.74
C LEU A 98 11.16 4.74 4.61
N MET A 99 11.28 3.95 5.67
CA MET A 99 10.20 3.68 6.63
C MET A 99 10.55 4.25 8.01
N SER A 100 9.57 4.82 8.68
CA SER A 100 9.67 5.34 10.05
C SER A 100 9.45 4.25 11.09
N GLY A 101 8.64 3.25 10.76
CA GLY A 101 8.12 2.26 11.69
C GLY A 101 6.93 2.78 12.52
N HIS A 102 6.29 3.87 12.08
CA HIS A 102 5.07 4.40 12.68
C HIS A 102 3.86 3.87 11.93
N ILE A 103 3.16 2.91 12.53
CA ILE A 103 1.98 2.30 11.93
C ILE A 103 0.80 3.27 12.00
N MET A 104 0.19 3.59 10.85
CA MET A 104 -0.95 4.51 10.79
C MET A 104 -2.29 3.80 10.96
N THR A 105 -2.38 2.57 10.48
CA THR A 105 -3.61 1.77 10.53
C THR A 105 -3.29 0.30 10.33
N THR A 106 -4.33 -0.53 10.32
CA THR A 106 -4.24 -1.92 9.92
C THR A 106 -5.05 -2.18 8.66
N ALA A 107 -4.81 -3.32 8.02
CA ALA A 107 -5.65 -3.83 6.97
C ALA A 107 -5.96 -5.31 7.16
N GLU A 108 -7.13 -5.71 6.69
CA GLU A 108 -7.56 -7.10 6.64
C GLU A 108 -7.20 -7.71 5.29
N ILE A 109 -6.68 -8.94 5.28
CA ILE A 109 -6.50 -9.72 4.05
C ILE A 109 -7.87 -10.21 3.56
N VAL A 110 -8.35 -9.67 2.45
CA VAL A 110 -9.71 -9.95 1.92
C VAL A 110 -9.72 -10.80 0.67
N LYS A 111 -8.56 -11.07 0.06
CA LYS A 111 -8.43 -12.00 -1.06
C LYS A 111 -6.98 -12.44 -1.21
N ILE A 112 -6.77 -13.71 -1.53
CA ILE A 112 -5.47 -14.28 -1.84
C ILE A 112 -5.60 -15.04 -3.17
N LEU A 113 -4.73 -14.73 -4.12
CA LEU A 113 -4.64 -15.41 -5.40
C LEU A 113 -3.22 -15.95 -5.55
N THR A 114 -3.09 -17.28 -5.61
CA THR A 114 -1.81 -17.95 -5.76
C THR A 114 -1.66 -18.42 -7.21
N SER A 115 -0.53 -18.10 -7.82
CA SER A 115 -0.09 -18.65 -9.10
C SER A 115 1.22 -19.42 -8.90
N GLU A 116 1.73 -20.05 -9.96
CA GLU A 116 2.94 -20.88 -9.91
C GLU A 116 4.16 -20.13 -9.33
N ASN A 117 4.34 -18.86 -9.70
CA ASN A 117 5.55 -18.09 -9.37
C ASN A 117 5.28 -16.82 -8.55
N ASN A 118 4.02 -16.51 -8.21
CA ASN A 118 3.69 -15.34 -7.40
C ASN A 118 2.42 -15.52 -6.58
N ARG A 119 2.28 -14.71 -5.54
CA ARG A 119 1.05 -14.59 -4.76
C ARG A 119 0.57 -13.15 -4.75
N GLN A 120 -0.64 -12.92 -5.24
CA GLN A 120 -1.30 -11.62 -5.12
C GLN A 120 -2.18 -11.63 -3.86
N ILE A 121 -2.02 -10.61 -3.02
CA ILE A 121 -2.82 -10.44 -1.79
C ILE A 121 -3.54 -9.11 -1.86
N TRP A 122 -4.84 -9.12 -1.60
CA TRP A 122 -5.67 -7.92 -1.49
C TRP A 122 -5.96 -7.60 -0.05
N PHE A 123 -5.88 -6.32 0.26
CA PHE A 123 -6.05 -5.77 1.60
C PHE A 123 -7.19 -4.76 1.60
N LYS A 124 -8.00 -4.78 2.66
CA LYS A 124 -8.99 -3.75 2.96
C LYS A 124 -8.51 -2.96 4.17
N VAL A 125 -8.23 -1.68 3.97
CA VAL A 125 -7.73 -0.81 5.02
C VAL A 125 -8.83 -0.54 6.05
N GLN A 126 -8.48 -0.62 7.34
CA GLN A 126 -9.41 -0.42 8.45
C GLN A 126 -9.92 1.02 8.52
N ASP A 127 -9.05 1.99 8.24
CA ASP A 127 -9.42 3.40 8.05
C ASP A 127 -9.43 3.77 6.55
N PRO A 128 -10.61 3.82 5.91
CA PRO A 128 -10.72 4.13 4.49
C PRO A 128 -10.25 5.55 4.13
N THR A 129 -10.18 6.48 5.09
CA THR A 129 -9.74 7.86 4.82
C THR A 129 -8.27 7.92 4.38
N LEU A 130 -7.49 6.89 4.75
CA LEU A 130 -6.09 6.74 4.39
C LEU A 130 -5.87 6.17 2.98
N MET A 131 -6.91 5.67 2.30
CA MET A 131 -6.80 5.15 0.93
C MET A 131 -6.29 6.19 -0.07
N LYS A 132 -6.48 7.48 0.20
CA LYS A 132 -5.98 8.58 -0.67
C LYS A 132 -4.46 8.62 -0.79
N TYR A 133 -3.73 7.99 0.13
CA TYR A 133 -2.27 7.89 0.11
C TYR A 133 -1.75 6.60 -0.53
N ILE A 134 -2.63 5.64 -0.86
CA ILE A 134 -2.24 4.35 -1.44
C ILE A 134 -2.42 4.43 -2.95
N LEU A 135 -1.32 4.67 -3.67
CA LEU A 135 -1.32 4.95 -5.09
C LEU A 135 -0.82 3.74 -5.90
N TYR A 136 -1.39 3.49 -7.07
CA TYR A 136 -0.90 2.47 -8.01
C TYR A 136 0.59 2.70 -8.30
N LYS A 137 1.42 1.65 -8.14
CA LYS A 137 2.89 1.70 -8.24
C LYS A 137 3.61 2.57 -7.21
N GLY A 138 2.90 3.05 -6.18
CA GLY A 138 3.50 3.66 -5.00
C GLY A 138 4.12 2.63 -4.05
N PHE A 139 4.81 3.12 -3.03
CA PHE A 139 5.34 2.29 -1.94
C PHE A 139 4.34 2.19 -0.78
N ILE A 140 4.39 1.07 -0.08
CA ILE A 140 3.64 0.83 1.15
C ILE A 140 4.41 -0.12 2.06
N GLY A 141 4.36 0.12 3.37
CA GLY A 141 4.83 -0.81 4.39
C GLY A 141 3.71 -1.73 4.86
N ILE A 142 3.90 -3.05 4.76
CA ILE A 142 2.96 -4.06 5.26
C ILE A 142 3.67 -4.99 6.23
N ASP A 143 3.29 -4.98 7.51
CA ASP A 143 4.01 -5.71 8.57
C ASP A 143 5.54 -5.49 8.53
N GLY A 144 5.97 -4.27 8.19
CA GLY A 144 7.39 -3.91 8.07
C GLY A 144 8.05 -4.31 6.75
N ILE A 145 7.28 -4.78 5.77
CA ILE A 145 7.78 -5.16 4.46
C ILE A 145 7.50 -4.01 3.48
N SER A 146 8.55 -3.48 2.87
CA SER A 146 8.45 -2.52 1.79
C SER A 146 7.94 -3.21 0.52
N LEU A 147 6.78 -2.81 0.03
CA LEU A 147 6.15 -3.39 -1.15
C LEU A 147 5.71 -2.31 -2.13
N THR A 148 5.63 -2.70 -3.41
CA THR A 148 5.01 -1.89 -4.44
C THR A 148 3.52 -2.19 -4.51
N VAL A 149 2.71 -1.14 -4.43
CA VAL A 149 1.26 -1.23 -4.58
C VAL A 149 0.92 -1.65 -6.01
N GLY A 150 0.13 -2.72 -6.12
CA GLY A 150 -0.49 -3.19 -7.34
C GLY A 150 -1.78 -2.41 -7.62
N GLU A 151 -2.83 -3.12 -8.01
CA GLU A 151 -4.14 -2.52 -8.26
C GLU A 151 -4.72 -1.84 -7.01
N VAL A 152 -5.42 -0.72 -7.24
CA VAL A 152 -6.10 0.05 -6.20
C VAL A 152 -7.55 0.26 -6.63
N THR A 153 -8.46 0.06 -5.69
CA THR A 153 -9.89 0.35 -5.80
C THR A 153 -10.27 1.39 -4.75
N ALA A 154 -11.54 1.79 -4.68
CA ALA A 154 -12.00 2.78 -3.71
C ALA A 154 -11.75 2.39 -2.23
N THR A 155 -11.67 1.10 -1.89
CA THR A 155 -11.57 0.64 -0.49
C THR A 155 -10.52 -0.45 -0.26
N ARG A 156 -9.81 -0.87 -1.31
CA ARG A 156 -8.88 -1.99 -1.28
C ARG A 156 -7.72 -1.75 -2.21
N PHE A 157 -6.60 -2.36 -1.91
CA PHE A 157 -5.44 -2.41 -2.78
C PHE A 157 -4.86 -3.82 -2.76
N CYS A 158 -3.97 -4.13 -3.70
CA CYS A 158 -3.23 -5.39 -3.69
C CYS A 158 -1.73 -5.18 -3.79
N VAL A 159 -0.97 -6.24 -3.51
CA VAL A 159 0.46 -6.36 -3.78
C VAL A 159 0.73 -7.70 -4.47
N HIS A 160 1.85 -7.79 -5.18
CA HIS A 160 2.34 -9.03 -5.78
C HIS A 160 3.61 -9.45 -5.07
N LEU A 161 3.61 -10.66 -4.52
CA LEU A 161 4.71 -11.21 -3.75
C LEU A 161 5.45 -12.26 -4.55
N ILE A 162 6.78 -12.13 -4.55
CA ILE A 162 7.70 -13.13 -5.09
C ILE A 162 7.98 -14.22 -4.04
N PRO A 163 8.46 -15.41 -4.44
CA PRO A 163 8.75 -16.51 -3.52
C PRO A 163 9.71 -16.11 -2.39
N GLU A 164 10.73 -15.30 -2.69
CA GLU A 164 11.70 -14.83 -1.69
C GLU A 164 11.01 -14.09 -0.53
N THR A 165 10.12 -13.14 -0.83
CA THR A 165 9.38 -12.38 0.19
C THR A 165 8.45 -13.29 0.99
N LEU A 166 7.81 -14.26 0.34
CA LEU A 166 6.92 -15.21 1.02
C LEU A 166 7.66 -16.13 1.99
N GLN A 167 8.89 -16.51 1.67
CA GLN A 167 9.72 -17.38 2.52
C GLN A 167 10.36 -16.63 3.68
N ARG A 168 10.79 -15.38 3.44
CA ARG A 168 11.50 -14.57 4.44
C ARG A 168 10.59 -13.89 5.47
N THR A 169 9.29 -13.82 5.21
CA THR A 169 8.37 -12.97 5.99
C THR A 169 7.12 -13.73 6.41
N THR A 170 6.44 -13.20 7.42
CA THR A 170 5.19 -13.77 7.94
C THR A 170 4.05 -13.78 6.92
N LEU A 171 4.10 -12.97 5.85
CA LEU A 171 3.06 -12.93 4.81
C LEU A 171 2.88 -14.28 4.09
N GLY A 172 3.90 -15.14 4.07
CA GLY A 172 3.77 -16.50 3.54
C GLY A 172 2.73 -17.34 4.30
N ALA A 173 2.67 -17.20 5.63
CA ALA A 173 1.80 -17.98 6.49
C ALA A 173 0.41 -17.34 6.70
N LYS A 174 0.25 -16.05 6.40
CA LYS A 174 -1.01 -15.31 6.58
C LYS A 174 -2.15 -15.87 5.71
N LYS A 175 -3.36 -15.79 6.27
CA LYS A 175 -4.61 -16.33 5.72
C LYS A 175 -5.64 -15.22 5.49
N LEU A 176 -6.73 -15.59 4.83
CA LEU A 176 -7.90 -14.72 4.67
C LEU A 176 -8.45 -14.32 6.04
N GLY A 177 -8.73 -13.03 6.22
CA GLY A 177 -9.19 -12.44 7.49
C GLY A 177 -8.08 -11.97 8.42
N ASP A 178 -6.82 -12.35 8.18
CA ASP A 178 -5.72 -11.92 9.04
C ASP A 178 -5.47 -10.41 8.91
N ARG A 179 -5.07 -9.82 10.04
CA ARG A 179 -4.74 -8.40 10.16
C ARG A 179 -3.23 -8.14 9.97
N VAL A 180 -2.91 -7.11 9.21
CA VAL A 180 -1.54 -6.61 8.96
C VAL A 180 -1.42 -5.14 9.35
N ASN A 181 -0.23 -4.73 9.78
CA ASN A 181 0.10 -3.33 10.01
C ASN A 181 0.35 -2.61 8.70
N ILE A 182 -0.14 -1.38 8.57
CA ILE A 182 0.05 -0.53 7.41
C ILE A 182 0.82 0.73 7.80
N GLU A 183 1.96 0.92 7.13
CA GLU A 183 2.69 2.16 7.11
C GLU A 183 2.58 2.79 5.71
N ILE A 184 2.18 4.05 5.68
CA ILE A 184 2.05 4.84 4.44
C ILE A 184 3.37 5.51 4.17
N ASP A 185 3.78 5.54 2.90
CA ASP A 185 4.99 6.27 2.49
C ASP A 185 4.89 7.75 2.91
N PRO A 186 5.80 8.23 3.79
CA PRO A 186 5.75 9.59 4.30
C PRO A 186 5.93 10.64 3.21
N GLN A 187 6.60 10.31 2.10
CA GLN A 187 6.74 11.24 0.98
C GLN A 187 5.39 11.43 0.28
N THR A 188 4.70 10.33 -0.04
CA THR A 188 3.35 10.36 -0.60
C THR A 188 2.39 11.12 0.32
N GLN A 189 2.44 10.86 1.63
CA GLN A 189 1.60 11.59 2.59
C GLN A 189 1.86 13.10 2.56
N ALA A 190 3.13 13.51 2.65
CA ALA A 190 3.51 14.92 2.64
C ALA A 190 3.05 15.62 1.35
N VAL A 191 3.19 14.96 0.19
CA VAL A 191 2.75 15.51 -1.11
C VAL A 191 1.23 15.66 -1.15
N VAL A 192 0.47 14.60 -0.81
CA VAL A 192 -1.00 14.62 -0.85
C VAL A 192 -1.55 15.68 0.09
N ASP A 193 -1.09 15.72 1.34
CA ASP A 193 -1.57 16.68 2.33
C ASP A 193 -1.22 18.13 1.96
N THR A 194 -0.03 18.35 1.40
CA THR A 194 0.36 19.68 0.91
C THR A 194 -0.53 20.13 -0.24
N VAL A 195 -0.80 19.25 -1.22
CA VAL A 195 -1.67 19.56 -2.36
C VAL A 195 -3.10 19.85 -1.89
N GLU A 196 -3.66 19.03 -1.01
CA GLU A 196 -5.01 19.24 -0.46
C GLU A 196 -5.13 20.53 0.35
N ARG A 197 -4.06 20.93 1.05
CA ARG A 197 -4.02 22.17 1.82
C ARG A 197 -3.89 23.42 0.94
N VAL A 198 -3.07 23.35 -0.12
CA VAL A 198 -2.74 24.51 -0.97
C VAL A 198 -3.77 24.72 -2.08
N LEU A 199 -4.33 23.66 -2.65
CA LEU A 199 -5.42 23.79 -3.61
C LEU A 199 -6.72 24.05 -2.84
N PRO A 200 -7.34 25.25 -2.96
CA PRO A 200 -8.67 25.45 -2.38
C PRO A 200 -9.60 24.37 -2.94
N ARG A 201 -10.45 23.76 -2.09
CA ARG A 201 -11.55 22.86 -2.51
C ARG A 201 -12.23 23.53 -3.71
N LYS A 202 -11.84 23.18 -4.93
CA LYS A 202 -12.43 23.72 -6.15
C LYS A 202 -13.81 23.07 -6.23
N ARG A 203 -14.75 23.70 -5.52
CA ARG A 203 -16.17 23.71 -5.84
C ARG A 203 -16.19 23.96 -7.33
N TRP A 204 -16.52 22.93 -8.09
CA TRP A 204 -16.67 22.95 -9.53
C TRP A 204 -17.70 24.04 -9.87
N ARG A 205 -17.26 25.30 -10.00
CA ARG A 205 -17.99 26.39 -10.66
C ARG A 205 -17.87 26.15 -12.16
N LEU A 206 -18.41 25.02 -12.59
CA LEU A 206 -18.72 24.72 -13.99
C LEU A 206 -20.24 24.59 -14.16
N ARG A 207 -21.01 25.10 -13.18
CA ARG A 207 -22.48 25.19 -13.19
C ARG A 207 -23.02 26.62 -13.40
N SER A 208 -22.19 27.55 -13.85
CA SER A 208 -22.59 28.92 -14.16
C SER A 208 -22.17 29.39 -15.55
N MET A 209 -22.03 28.47 -16.51
CA MET A 209 -22.26 28.79 -17.92
C MET A 209 -23.60 28.17 -18.30
N LYS A 210 -24.69 28.83 -17.90
CA LYS A 210 -25.96 28.66 -18.63
C LYS A 210 -25.70 29.15 -20.05
N PRO A 211 -26.11 28.45 -21.12
CA PRO A 211 -26.21 29.11 -22.41
C PRO A 211 -27.24 30.24 -22.24
N GLU A 212 -26.84 31.47 -22.54
CA GLU A 212 -27.78 32.57 -22.69
C GLU A 212 -28.85 32.15 -23.69
N LYS A 213 -30.09 32.06 -23.22
CA LYS A 213 -31.25 31.97 -24.10
C LYS A 213 -31.30 33.29 -24.88
N LYS A 214 -30.98 33.27 -26.17
CA LYS A 214 -31.30 34.40 -27.05
C LYS A 214 -32.82 34.63 -27.02
N SER A 215 -33.21 35.86 -26.72
CA SER A 215 -34.59 36.34 -26.77
C SER A 215 -35.09 36.32 -28.23
N PRO A 216 -36.32 35.83 -28.51
CA PRO A 216 -36.92 35.93 -29.84
C PRO A 216 -37.60 37.30 -29.98
N ALA A 217 -36.81 38.32 -30.32
CA ALA A 217 -37.33 39.62 -30.70
C ALA A 217 -36.42 40.29 -31.74
N ASP A 218 -36.39 39.75 -32.95
CA ASP A 218 -36.34 40.59 -34.15
C ASP A 218 -36.96 39.82 -35.33
N LYS A 219 -38.26 40.05 -35.53
CA LYS A 219 -38.98 39.66 -36.76
C LYS A 219 -38.86 40.82 -37.74
N ARG A 220 -37.98 40.69 -38.73
CA ARG A 220 -38.10 41.27 -40.08
C ARG A 220 -37.30 40.32 -40.98
N GLY A 221 -37.85 39.48 -41.84
CA GLY A 221 -39.02 39.63 -42.69
C GLY A 221 -38.53 39.31 -44.10
N VAL A 222 -38.56 38.04 -44.50
CA VAL A 222 -38.57 37.63 -45.92
C VAL A 222 -39.40 36.35 -46.00
N LEU A 223 -40.57 36.49 -46.61
CA LEU A 223 -41.42 35.42 -47.07
C LEU A 223 -40.76 34.77 -48.29
N PHE A 224 -40.54 33.46 -48.28
CA PHE A 224 -40.57 32.65 -49.50
C PHE A 224 -41.16 31.29 -49.18
N ASN A 225 -42.30 31.01 -49.81
CA ASN A 225 -42.96 29.72 -49.88
C ASN A 225 -42.13 28.73 -50.69
N GLY A 226 -42.18 27.45 -50.33
CA GLY A 226 -41.65 26.37 -51.17
C GLY A 226 -41.61 25.04 -50.43
N ASP A 227 -42.68 24.25 -50.58
CA ASP A 227 -42.76 22.83 -50.26
C ASP A 227 -41.63 22.03 -50.92
N ALA A 228 -41.03 21.07 -50.19
CA ALA A 228 -40.53 19.83 -50.78
C ALA A 228 -40.24 18.78 -49.71
N GLN A 229 -41.21 17.88 -49.56
CA GLN A 229 -41.03 16.53 -49.07
C GLN A 229 -40.07 15.74 -50.02
N SER A 230 -39.36 14.76 -49.44
CA SER A 230 -38.50 13.75 -50.09
C SER A 230 -37.02 14.11 -50.25
N MET A 231 -36.13 13.33 -49.63
CA MET A 231 -35.55 12.16 -50.28
C MET A 231 -34.77 11.28 -49.29
N PHE A 232 -35.06 9.99 -49.40
CA PHE A 232 -34.39 8.84 -48.82
C PHE A 232 -32.94 8.71 -49.30
N ASN A 233 -32.15 7.99 -48.49
CA ASN A 233 -30.95 7.23 -48.83
C ASN A 233 -29.78 7.99 -49.48
N THR A 234 -28.61 7.96 -48.83
CA THR A 234 -27.53 7.05 -49.24
C THR A 234 -26.52 6.89 -48.09
N ALA A 235 -26.48 5.70 -47.49
CA ALA A 235 -25.32 5.22 -46.77
C ALA A 235 -24.28 4.78 -47.80
N ARG A 236 -23.03 5.23 -47.70
CA ARG A 236 -21.86 4.48 -48.19
C ARG A 236 -20.55 5.00 -47.58
N GLU A 237 -19.86 4.04 -46.97
CA GLU A 237 -18.42 3.80 -47.06
C GLU A 237 -17.46 4.90 -46.56
N HIS A 238 -17.00 4.74 -45.33
CA HIS A 238 -15.59 5.01 -45.01
C HIS A 238 -14.96 3.81 -44.32
N HIS A 239 -14.06 3.17 -45.06
CA HIS A 239 -13.11 2.14 -44.64
C HIS A 239 -12.24 2.62 -43.47
N LEU A 240 -12.13 1.81 -42.43
CA LEU A 240 -11.02 1.81 -41.47
C LEU A 240 -10.10 0.63 -41.84
N PRO A 241 -8.78 0.81 -42.01
CA PRO A 241 -7.89 -0.32 -42.22
C PRO A 241 -7.52 -0.98 -40.88
N GLU A 242 -7.64 -2.30 -40.85
CA GLU A 242 -7.14 -3.19 -39.80
C GLU A 242 -5.60 -3.13 -39.73
N LEU A 243 -5.05 -2.93 -38.53
CA LEU A 243 -3.64 -3.15 -38.23
C LEU A 243 -3.51 -4.52 -37.55
N ASN A 244 -3.04 -5.50 -38.31
CA ASN A 244 -2.65 -6.81 -37.81
C ASN A 244 -1.34 -7.24 -38.47
N VAL A 245 -0.19 -7.09 -37.79
CA VAL A 245 1.04 -7.83 -38.13
C VAL A 245 1.90 -8.11 -36.88
N ALA A 246 1.88 -9.40 -36.52
CA ALA A 246 2.98 -10.29 -36.15
C ALA A 246 3.83 -10.06 -34.88
N ALA A 247 3.68 -11.05 -34.00
CA ALA A 247 4.66 -11.49 -33.03
C ALA A 247 6.01 -11.84 -33.69
N ARG A 248 7.10 -11.32 -33.12
CA ARG A 248 8.46 -11.82 -33.34
C ARG A 248 8.93 -12.53 -32.07
N LYS A 249 9.18 -13.84 -32.20
CA LYS A 249 9.99 -14.63 -31.27
C LYS A 249 11.46 -14.19 -31.40
N ALA A 250 12.15 -13.97 -30.28
CA ALA A 250 13.60 -13.88 -30.20
C ALA A 250 14.13 -15.00 -29.28
N PRO A 251 15.32 -15.55 -29.55
CA PRO A 251 15.76 -16.84 -28.99
C PRO A 251 16.44 -16.72 -27.62
N ALA A 252 16.39 -17.82 -26.88
CA ALA A 252 17.14 -18.05 -25.65
C ALA A 252 18.66 -18.08 -25.91
N GLN A 253 19.42 -17.33 -25.12
CA GLN A 253 20.85 -17.53 -24.95
C GLN A 253 21.10 -18.12 -23.56
N ALA A 254 21.74 -19.29 -23.56
CA ALA A 254 22.34 -19.91 -22.40
C ALA A 254 23.61 -19.16 -22.01
N PHE A 255 23.78 -18.90 -20.70
CA PHE A 255 25.08 -18.63 -20.13
C PHE A 255 25.45 -19.78 -19.18
N ARG A 256 26.67 -20.28 -19.40
CA ARG A 256 27.41 -21.17 -18.50
C ARG A 256 27.93 -20.40 -17.30
#